data_AF-D4JCP9-F1
#
_entry.id   AF-D4JCP9-F1
#
_cell.length_a   1.000
_cell.length_b   1.000
_cell.length_c   1.000
_cell.angle_alpha   90.00
_cell.angle_beta   90.00
_cell.angle_gamma   90.00
#
_symmetry.space_group_name_H-M   'P 1'
#
loop_
_entity.id
_entity.type
_entity.pdbx_description
1 polymer ?
#
loop_
_entity_poly.entity_id
_entity_poly.type
_entity_poly.pdbx_seq_one_letter_code
_entity_poly.pdbx_strand_id
1 'polypeptide(L)'
;MKTIYLAGGCFWGVQKYFDLIPGVISTTVGYANGHIKNPVYEDVRSQKSGHVEALKVDYDENIILLSQLLDAYFEIIDPFSLNRQGNDIGSSYRTGIYYTDKNDVRIIQETFRLQQAKSAQKIVVEVCPLDSFYPAEEYHQKYLEKNPDGYCHIPKIKYEQIHIQEMSSYDKMCRKELFDPSDAYLRSLRKNTNRILNELNHTDNSLKEKRYELFKELFGRVGKNLNIKSNFHCDNGYNIYFKDDVFVNVECVFCDVGRIYIGNNVLIGPQVGIYAVNHPLDMELRRQGLEYGDDVIIKDNVWIGGHVTINPGITLEENVIVASGSVVTKSFESNVMIGGNPARIIKHLK
;
A
#
# COMPACT_ATOMS: atom_id res chain seq x y z
N MET A 1 -7.31 -11.18 3.82
CA MET A 1 -7.07 -12.14 2.72
C MET A 1 -7.39 -11.44 1.42
N LYS A 2 -6.43 -11.37 0.52
CA LYS A 2 -6.54 -10.70 -0.77
C LYS A 2 -6.18 -11.65 -1.90
N THR A 3 -6.57 -11.27 -3.12
CA THR A 3 -6.36 -12.08 -4.33
C THR A 3 -5.81 -11.21 -5.46
N ILE A 4 -4.77 -11.70 -6.13
CA ILE A 4 -4.22 -11.12 -7.36
C ILE A 4 -4.06 -12.21 -8.42
N TYR A 5 -4.08 -11.85 -9.71
CA TYR A 5 -3.91 -12.78 -10.82
C TYR A 5 -2.69 -12.36 -11.64
N LEU A 6 -1.76 -13.29 -11.85
CA LEU A 6 -0.46 -13.01 -12.46
C LEU A 6 -0.25 -13.94 -13.66
N ALA A 7 -0.06 -13.38 -14.84
CA ALA A 7 0.33 -14.09 -16.06
C ALA A 7 1.81 -13.88 -16.32
N GLY A 8 2.59 -14.93 -16.49
CA GLY A 8 4.05 -14.84 -16.55
C GLY A 8 4.69 -15.88 -17.45
N GLY A 9 4.05 -16.21 -18.57
CA GLY A 9 4.45 -17.35 -19.40
C GLY A 9 3.69 -18.62 -19.01
N CYS A 10 4.29 -19.80 -19.19
CA CYS A 10 3.69 -21.05 -18.75
C CYS A 10 3.39 -21.02 -17.25
N PHE A 11 2.12 -21.20 -16.88
CA PHE A 11 1.69 -21.01 -15.48
C PHE A 11 2.24 -22.07 -14.52
N TRP A 12 2.79 -23.20 -15.01
CA TRP A 12 3.31 -24.28 -14.15
C TRP A 12 4.48 -23.83 -13.30
N GLY A 13 5.42 -23.10 -13.92
CA GLY A 13 6.56 -22.50 -13.23
C GLY A 13 6.15 -21.45 -12.23
N VAL A 14 5.25 -20.57 -12.68
CA VAL A 14 4.73 -19.47 -11.87
C VAL A 14 4.05 -20.02 -10.62
N GLN A 15 3.20 -21.05 -10.76
CA GLN A 15 2.55 -21.71 -9.64
C GLN A 15 3.58 -22.25 -8.63
N LYS A 16 4.53 -23.07 -9.09
CA LYS A 16 5.56 -23.64 -8.22
C LYS A 16 6.37 -22.57 -7.48
N TYR A 17 6.69 -21.46 -8.14
CA TYR A 17 7.42 -20.36 -7.50
C TYR A 17 6.60 -19.70 -6.40
N PHE A 18 5.34 -19.36 -6.67
CA PHE A 18 4.48 -18.67 -5.71
C PHE A 18 4.03 -19.56 -4.55
N ASP A 19 3.90 -20.87 -4.77
CA ASP A 19 3.56 -21.83 -3.72
C ASP A 19 4.60 -21.91 -2.60
N LEU A 20 5.84 -21.52 -2.89
CA LEU A 20 6.95 -21.53 -1.95
C LEU A 20 7.08 -20.21 -1.17
N ILE A 21 6.30 -19.17 -1.50
CA ILE A 21 6.38 -17.85 -0.88
C ILE A 21 5.57 -17.83 0.42
N PRO A 22 6.19 -17.55 1.60
CA PRO A 22 5.47 -17.40 2.85
C PRO A 22 4.40 -16.31 2.77
N GLY A 23 3.20 -16.61 3.26
CA GLY A 23 2.04 -15.71 3.19
C GLY A 23 1.13 -15.94 1.99
N VAL A 24 1.57 -16.68 0.96
CA VAL A 24 0.67 -17.25 -0.03
C VAL A 24 -0.12 -18.39 0.62
N ILE A 25 -1.45 -18.29 0.58
CA ILE A 25 -2.38 -19.24 1.21
C ILE A 25 -2.71 -20.36 0.23
N SER A 26 -3.07 -19.99 -1.00
CA SER A 26 -3.42 -20.92 -2.06
C SER A 26 -3.17 -20.34 -3.44
N THR A 27 -2.89 -21.22 -4.39
CA THR A 27 -2.75 -20.87 -5.80
C THR A 27 -3.66 -21.72 -6.67
N THR A 28 -4.10 -21.18 -7.79
CA THR A 28 -4.88 -21.92 -8.80
C THR A 28 -4.47 -21.44 -10.18
N VAL A 29 -4.03 -22.35 -11.04
CA VAL A 29 -3.72 -22.01 -12.43
C VAL A 29 -4.98 -22.01 -13.29
N GLY A 30 -5.04 -21.14 -14.27
CA GLY A 30 -6.22 -20.98 -15.11
C GLY A 30 -6.02 -20.06 -16.30
N TYR A 31 -7.13 -19.82 -16.99
CA TYR A 31 -7.23 -19.06 -18.22
C TYR A 31 -7.95 -17.74 -17.94
N ALA A 32 -7.26 -16.63 -18.11
CA ALA A 32 -7.80 -15.29 -17.81
C ALA A 32 -8.04 -14.45 -19.05
N ASN A 33 -9.05 -13.56 -18.98
CA ASN A 33 -9.28 -12.45 -19.91
C ASN A 33 -9.27 -12.81 -21.42
N GLY A 34 -10.09 -13.80 -21.80
CA GLY A 34 -10.34 -14.16 -23.21
C GLY A 34 -11.82 -14.09 -23.60
N HIS A 35 -12.10 -14.37 -24.88
CA HIS A 35 -13.40 -14.09 -25.48
C HIS A 35 -14.35 -15.30 -25.51
N ILE A 36 -13.85 -16.49 -25.21
CA ILE A 36 -14.62 -17.76 -25.19
C ILE A 36 -14.98 -18.12 -23.74
N LYS A 37 -16.18 -18.65 -23.52
CA LYS A 37 -16.62 -19.13 -22.20
C LYS A 37 -16.14 -20.56 -21.95
N ASN A 38 -15.70 -20.85 -20.72
CA ASN A 38 -15.20 -22.17 -20.30
C ASN A 38 -14.16 -22.76 -21.29
N PRO A 39 -13.06 -22.03 -21.58
CA PRO A 39 -12.03 -22.53 -22.48
C PRO A 39 -11.39 -23.81 -21.91
N VAL A 40 -11.01 -24.72 -22.80
CA VAL A 40 -10.11 -25.84 -22.46
C VAL A 40 -8.68 -25.53 -22.91
N TYR A 41 -7.72 -26.32 -22.46
CA TYR A 41 -6.31 -26.13 -22.80
C TYR A 41 -6.08 -25.99 -24.32
N GLU A 42 -6.75 -26.78 -25.15
CA GLU A 42 -6.63 -26.74 -26.60
C GLU A 42 -7.04 -25.38 -27.20
N ASP A 43 -8.08 -24.74 -26.63
CA ASP A 43 -8.54 -23.42 -27.08
C ASP A 43 -7.47 -22.36 -26.82
N VAL A 44 -6.83 -22.41 -25.65
CA VAL A 44 -5.79 -21.47 -25.22
C VAL A 44 -4.49 -21.71 -25.97
N ARG A 45 -4.07 -22.97 -26.08
CA ARG A 45 -2.88 -23.38 -26.84
C ARG A 45 -2.97 -22.96 -28.31
N SER A 46 -4.17 -22.92 -28.90
CA SER A 46 -4.40 -22.47 -30.27
C SER A 46 -4.07 -20.99 -30.52
N GLN A 47 -3.88 -20.19 -29.47
CA GLN A 47 -3.67 -18.73 -29.50
C GLN A 47 -4.88 -17.91 -30.00
N LYS A 48 -6.04 -18.55 -30.22
CA LYS A 48 -7.23 -17.88 -30.79
C LYS A 48 -8.27 -17.46 -29.77
N SER A 49 -8.24 -18.04 -28.57
CA SER A 49 -9.27 -17.79 -27.55
C SER A 49 -9.15 -16.42 -26.86
N GLY A 50 -7.99 -15.76 -27.00
CA GLY A 50 -7.65 -14.50 -26.33
C GLY A 50 -7.21 -14.66 -24.87
N HIS A 51 -7.48 -15.83 -24.27
CA HIS A 51 -7.12 -16.12 -22.89
C HIS A 51 -5.60 -16.14 -22.70
N VAL A 52 -5.18 -15.78 -21.49
CA VAL A 52 -3.81 -15.92 -21.00
C VAL A 52 -3.72 -17.01 -19.96
N GLU A 53 -2.60 -17.72 -19.94
CA GLU A 53 -2.20 -18.56 -18.82
C GLU A 53 -1.87 -17.68 -17.59
N ALA A 54 -2.66 -17.83 -16.52
CA ALA A 54 -2.54 -17.01 -15.32
C ALA A 54 -2.60 -17.85 -14.05
N LEU A 55 -1.95 -17.35 -13.01
CA LEU A 55 -2.01 -17.85 -11.65
C LEU A 55 -2.91 -16.94 -10.81
N LYS A 56 -3.98 -17.50 -10.24
CA LYS A 56 -4.69 -16.89 -9.11
C LYS A 56 -3.88 -17.12 -7.84
N VAL A 57 -3.56 -16.06 -7.12
CA VAL A 57 -2.82 -16.10 -5.84
C VAL A 57 -3.70 -15.50 -4.75
N ASP A 58 -4.10 -16.34 -3.79
CA ASP A 58 -4.73 -15.89 -2.55
C ASP A 58 -3.66 -15.79 -1.46
N TYR A 59 -3.59 -14.65 -0.76
CA TYR A 59 -2.53 -14.38 0.21
C TYR A 59 -3.04 -13.65 1.46
N ASP A 60 -2.30 -13.81 2.55
CA ASP A 60 -2.51 -13.07 3.79
C ASP A 60 -1.74 -11.75 3.73
N GLU A 61 -2.47 -10.65 3.55
CA GLU A 61 -1.93 -9.29 3.52
C GLU A 61 -1.23 -8.86 4.81
N ASN A 62 -1.41 -9.60 5.92
CA ASN A 62 -0.67 -9.38 7.15
C ASN A 62 0.72 -10.04 7.11
N ILE A 63 0.92 -11.09 6.30
CA ILE A 63 2.16 -11.87 6.19
C ILE A 63 2.98 -11.45 4.96
N ILE A 64 2.32 -11.10 3.85
CA ILE A 64 2.98 -10.64 2.62
C ILE A 64 2.18 -9.51 1.96
N LEU A 65 2.86 -8.42 1.59
CA LEU A 65 2.22 -7.30 0.91
C LEU A 65 2.15 -7.55 -0.60
N LEU A 66 1.20 -6.90 -1.27
CA LEU A 66 1.07 -6.97 -2.72
C LEU A 66 2.36 -6.52 -3.44
N SER A 67 3.03 -5.47 -2.97
CA SER A 67 4.32 -5.01 -3.51
C SER A 67 5.37 -6.13 -3.54
N GLN A 68 5.46 -6.92 -2.47
CA GLN A 68 6.41 -8.03 -2.36
C GLN A 68 6.08 -9.16 -3.33
N LEU A 69 4.79 -9.50 -3.50
CA LEU A 69 4.35 -10.47 -4.51
C LEU A 69 4.66 -9.99 -5.93
N LEU A 70 4.49 -8.69 -6.21
CA LEU A 70 4.80 -8.11 -7.51
C LEU A 70 6.31 -8.07 -7.76
N ASP A 71 7.13 -7.73 -6.77
CA ASP A 71 8.59 -7.80 -6.91
C ASP A 71 9.05 -9.25 -7.17
N ALA A 72 8.51 -10.22 -6.44
CA ALA A 72 8.76 -11.64 -6.67
C ALA A 72 8.32 -12.09 -8.08
N TYR A 73 7.22 -11.55 -8.60
CA TYR A 73 6.77 -11.76 -9.98
C TYR A 73 7.76 -11.19 -11.01
N PHE A 74 8.24 -9.96 -10.82
CA PHE A 74 9.22 -9.33 -11.72
C PHE A 74 10.58 -10.06 -11.74
N GLU A 75 10.91 -10.85 -10.71
CA GLU A 75 12.13 -11.65 -10.65
C GLU A 75 12.13 -12.91 -11.54
N ILE A 76 10.94 -13.38 -11.94
CA ILE A 76 10.78 -14.63 -12.69
C ILE A 76 10.31 -14.43 -14.13
N ILE A 77 10.02 -13.19 -14.54
CA ILE A 77 9.63 -12.84 -15.91
C ILE A 77 10.71 -11.99 -16.59
N ASP A 78 10.69 -11.98 -17.92
CA ASP A 78 11.24 -10.90 -18.73
C ASP A 78 10.15 -9.84 -18.98
N PRO A 79 10.18 -8.69 -18.29
CA PRO A 79 9.12 -7.68 -18.36
C PRO A 79 9.14 -6.88 -19.68
N PHE A 80 10.14 -7.09 -20.53
CA PHE A 80 10.31 -6.40 -21.81
C PHE A 80 9.87 -7.26 -23.00
N SER A 81 9.56 -8.54 -22.75
CA SER A 81 9.20 -9.51 -23.78
C SER A 81 7.69 -9.51 -24.04
N LEU A 82 7.31 -9.13 -25.26
CA LEU A 82 5.90 -9.14 -25.67
C LEU A 82 5.49 -10.55 -26.11
N ASN A 83 4.44 -11.09 -25.50
CA ASN A 83 3.83 -12.40 -25.87
C ASN A 83 4.83 -13.57 -25.86
N ARG A 84 5.81 -13.54 -24.95
CA ARG A 84 6.83 -14.58 -24.84
C ARG A 84 7.47 -14.59 -23.46
N GLN A 85 7.79 -15.78 -22.95
CA GLN A 85 8.69 -16.00 -21.80
C GLN A 85 9.55 -17.25 -22.06
N GLY A 86 10.86 -17.07 -22.26
CA GLY A 86 11.73 -18.18 -22.66
C GLY A 86 11.29 -18.87 -23.97
N ASN A 87 10.94 -20.16 -23.90
CA ASN A 87 10.42 -20.91 -25.06
C ASN A 87 8.89 -20.89 -25.15
N ASP A 88 8.19 -20.29 -24.17
CA ASP A 88 6.75 -20.09 -24.21
C ASP A 88 6.45 -18.92 -25.14
N ILE A 89 5.87 -19.19 -26.31
CA ILE A 89 5.67 -18.20 -27.38
C ILE A 89 4.19 -18.15 -27.74
N GLY A 90 3.61 -16.95 -27.70
CA GLY A 90 2.21 -16.72 -28.05
C GLY A 90 1.54 -15.72 -27.12
N SER A 91 0.42 -15.15 -27.56
CA SER A 91 -0.38 -14.22 -26.75
C SER A 91 -0.91 -14.87 -25.48
N SER A 92 -1.09 -16.19 -25.44
CA SER A 92 -1.48 -16.92 -24.23
C SER A 92 -0.39 -16.94 -23.15
N TYR A 93 0.86 -16.65 -23.53
CA TYR A 93 2.03 -16.62 -22.63
C TYR A 93 2.54 -15.20 -22.36
N ARG A 94 1.73 -14.19 -22.67
CA ARG A 94 2.05 -12.80 -22.36
C ARG A 94 2.12 -12.58 -20.85
N THR A 95 2.87 -11.56 -20.45
CA THR A 95 2.95 -11.13 -19.05
C THR A 95 1.80 -10.18 -18.70
N GLY A 96 1.19 -10.35 -17.52
CA GLY A 96 0.09 -9.52 -17.08
C GLY A 96 -0.18 -9.55 -15.58
N ILE A 97 -0.73 -8.46 -15.05
CA ILE A 97 -1.18 -8.30 -13.66
C ILE A 97 -2.66 -7.91 -13.71
N TYR A 98 -3.53 -8.79 -13.20
CA TYR A 98 -4.98 -8.58 -13.20
C TYR A 98 -5.51 -8.47 -11.78
N TYR A 99 -6.21 -7.36 -11.52
CA TYR A 99 -6.73 -7.02 -10.19
C TYR A 99 -8.25 -7.06 -10.14
N THR A 100 -8.78 -7.38 -8.97
CA THR A 100 -10.23 -7.34 -8.67
C THR A 100 -10.57 -6.16 -7.76
N ASP A 101 -9.66 -5.76 -6.86
CA ASP A 101 -9.78 -4.55 -6.04
C ASP A 101 -9.13 -3.35 -6.73
N LYS A 102 -9.88 -2.26 -6.91
CA LYS A 102 -9.38 -1.02 -7.51
C LYS A 102 -8.36 -0.31 -6.61
N ASN A 103 -8.34 -0.58 -5.31
CA ASN A 103 -7.35 0.01 -4.39
C ASN A 103 -5.94 -0.51 -4.67
N ASP A 104 -5.80 -1.71 -5.23
CA ASP A 104 -4.52 -2.33 -5.54
C ASP A 104 -3.80 -1.64 -6.72
N VAL A 105 -4.55 -0.91 -7.56
CA VAL A 105 -4.02 -0.20 -8.75
C VAL A 105 -2.89 0.76 -8.38
N ARG A 106 -3.00 1.47 -7.24
CA ARG A 106 -1.96 2.39 -6.79
C ARG A 106 -0.64 1.66 -6.51
N ILE A 107 -0.72 0.50 -5.86
CA ILE A 107 0.45 -0.33 -5.51
C ILE A 107 1.06 -0.93 -6.79
N ILE A 108 0.21 -1.42 -7.71
CA ILE A 108 0.67 -1.98 -8.99
C ILE A 108 1.38 -0.90 -9.82
N GLN A 109 0.77 0.27 -9.96
CA GLN A 109 1.34 1.39 -10.72
C GLN A 109 2.67 1.86 -10.14
N GLU A 110 2.77 1.95 -8.81
CA GLU A 110 4.03 2.34 -8.18
C GLU A 110 5.11 1.27 -8.36
N THR A 111 4.78 -0.02 -8.18
CA THR A 111 5.73 -1.11 -8.44
C THR A 111 6.23 -1.06 -9.89
N PHE A 112 5.32 -0.81 -10.84
CA PHE A 112 5.66 -0.63 -12.25
C PHE A 112 6.61 0.54 -12.47
N ARG A 113 6.37 1.67 -11.81
CA ARG A 113 7.22 2.87 -11.88
C ARG A 113 8.64 2.55 -11.38
N LEU A 114 8.77 1.79 -10.30
CA LEU A 114 10.06 1.38 -9.74
C LEU A 114 10.81 0.43 -10.67
N GLN A 115 10.12 -0.58 -11.20
CA GLN A 115 10.72 -1.55 -12.11
C GLN A 115 11.12 -0.88 -13.43
N GLN A 116 10.30 0.04 -13.96
CA GLN A 116 10.63 0.81 -15.15
C GLN A 116 11.83 1.74 -14.91
N ALA A 117 12.04 2.27 -13.71
CA ALA A 117 13.20 3.10 -13.41
C ALA A 117 14.54 2.34 -13.45
N LYS A 118 14.51 1.00 -13.38
CA LYS A 118 15.71 0.15 -13.45
C LYS A 118 16.25 -0.02 -14.88
N SER A 119 15.46 0.29 -15.90
CA SER A 119 15.83 0.07 -17.31
C SER A 119 15.26 1.14 -18.23
N ALA A 120 16.02 1.52 -19.26
CA ALA A 120 15.52 2.40 -20.31
C ALA A 120 14.55 1.67 -21.28
N GLN A 121 14.56 0.33 -21.29
CA GLN A 121 13.64 -0.46 -22.11
C GLN A 121 12.23 -0.40 -21.51
N LYS A 122 11.23 -0.18 -22.35
CA LYS A 122 9.84 -0.05 -21.91
C LYS A 122 9.30 -1.40 -21.45
N ILE A 123 8.75 -1.45 -20.24
CA ILE A 123 8.02 -2.61 -19.72
C ILE A 123 6.73 -2.78 -20.52
N VAL A 124 6.44 -4.01 -20.95
CA VAL A 124 5.27 -4.37 -21.77
C VAL A 124 4.26 -5.26 -21.03
N VAL A 125 4.44 -5.45 -19.72
CA VAL A 125 3.50 -6.18 -18.85
C VAL A 125 2.12 -5.52 -18.89
N GLU A 126 1.08 -6.30 -19.20
CA GLU A 126 -0.30 -5.81 -19.21
C GLU A 126 -0.80 -5.54 -17.79
N VAL A 127 -1.49 -4.43 -17.57
CA VAL A 127 -2.14 -4.13 -16.28
C VAL A 127 -3.59 -3.71 -16.55
N CYS A 128 -4.54 -4.54 -16.15
CA CYS A 128 -5.97 -4.26 -16.33
C CYS A 128 -6.83 -4.98 -15.28
N PRO A 129 -8.11 -4.61 -15.10
CA PRO A 129 -9.01 -5.37 -14.26
C PRO A 129 -9.15 -6.81 -14.75
N LEU A 130 -9.39 -7.75 -13.83
CA LEU A 130 -9.80 -9.10 -14.20
C LEU A 130 -11.22 -9.06 -14.79
N ASP A 131 -11.39 -9.58 -16.00
CA ASP A 131 -12.67 -9.73 -16.69
C ASP A 131 -13.26 -11.14 -16.47
N SER A 132 -12.46 -12.18 -16.71
CA SER A 132 -12.85 -13.57 -16.45
C SER A 132 -11.66 -14.44 -16.06
N PHE A 133 -11.91 -15.48 -15.26
CA PHE A 133 -10.93 -16.49 -14.89
C PHE A 133 -11.61 -17.86 -14.85
N TYR A 134 -11.05 -18.82 -15.57
CA TYR A 134 -11.49 -20.22 -15.59
C TYR A 134 -10.36 -21.10 -15.07
N PRO A 135 -10.55 -21.84 -13.96
CA PRO A 135 -9.53 -22.79 -13.49
C PRO A 135 -9.16 -23.78 -14.60
N ALA A 136 -7.87 -23.96 -14.82
CA ALA A 136 -7.37 -24.98 -15.74
C ALA A 136 -7.62 -26.37 -15.15
N GLU A 137 -7.62 -27.37 -16.02
CA GLU A 137 -7.88 -28.76 -15.72
C GLU A 137 -6.97 -29.29 -14.59
N GLU A 138 -7.45 -30.26 -13.80
CA GLU A 138 -6.75 -30.74 -12.59
C GLU A 138 -5.31 -31.24 -12.87
N TYR A 139 -5.03 -31.75 -14.06
CA TYR A 139 -3.69 -32.21 -14.42
C TYR A 139 -2.67 -31.05 -14.53
N HIS A 140 -3.14 -29.82 -14.75
CA HIS A 140 -2.33 -28.61 -14.77
C HIS A 140 -2.03 -28.05 -13.37
N GLN A 141 -2.91 -28.31 -12.41
CA GLN A 141 -2.71 -27.85 -11.03
C GLN A 141 -1.51 -28.57 -10.43
N LYS A 142 -0.59 -27.81 -9.82
CA LYS A 142 0.62 -28.32 -9.18
C LYS A 142 1.48 -29.18 -10.11
N TYR A 143 1.50 -28.85 -11.40
CA TYR A 143 2.13 -29.68 -12.42
C TYR A 143 3.60 -30.01 -12.13
N LEU A 144 4.42 -29.05 -11.69
CA LEU A 144 5.85 -29.26 -11.38
C LEU A 144 6.12 -29.87 -9.99
N GLU A 145 5.09 -30.02 -9.15
CA GLU A 145 5.15 -30.90 -7.97
C GLU A 145 4.89 -32.35 -8.40
N LYS A 146 3.86 -32.54 -9.24
CA LYS A 146 3.49 -33.85 -9.83
C LYS A 146 4.56 -34.37 -10.81
N ASN A 147 5.27 -33.46 -11.50
CA ASN A 147 6.28 -33.75 -12.53
C ASN A 147 7.55 -32.91 -12.26
N PRO A 148 8.42 -33.30 -11.32
CA PRO A 148 9.57 -32.49 -10.90
C PRO A 148 10.57 -32.12 -11.99
N ASP A 149 10.66 -32.95 -13.04
CA ASP A 149 11.53 -32.75 -14.22
C ASP A 149 10.76 -32.22 -15.45
N GLY A 150 9.52 -31.77 -15.26
CA GLY A 150 8.73 -31.11 -16.28
C GLY A 150 9.39 -29.83 -16.79
N TYR A 151 9.08 -29.47 -18.03
CA TYR A 151 9.58 -28.24 -18.64
C TYR A 151 9.15 -27.00 -17.85
N CYS A 152 10.07 -26.04 -17.71
CA CYS A 152 9.78 -24.73 -17.18
C CYS A 152 10.77 -23.69 -17.73
N HIS A 153 10.28 -22.49 -18.08
CA HIS A 153 11.14 -21.37 -18.47
C HIS A 153 11.82 -20.68 -17.28
N ILE A 154 11.29 -20.85 -16.04
CA ILE A 154 11.87 -20.30 -14.82
C ILE A 154 13.03 -21.20 -14.35
N PRO A 155 14.25 -20.67 -14.21
CA PRO A 155 15.42 -21.44 -13.78
C PRO A 155 15.23 -22.05 -12.39
N LYS A 156 15.65 -23.31 -12.18
CA LYS A 156 15.49 -24.01 -10.89
C LYS A 156 16.11 -23.24 -9.70
N ILE A 157 17.20 -22.52 -9.93
CA ILE A 157 17.86 -21.68 -8.93
C ILE A 157 16.92 -20.63 -8.32
N LYS A 158 15.93 -20.13 -9.08
CA LYS A 158 14.95 -19.18 -8.56
C LYS A 158 14.04 -19.81 -7.50
N TYR A 159 13.74 -21.11 -7.60
CA TYR A 159 12.97 -21.82 -6.55
C TYR A 159 13.79 -22.03 -5.27
N GLU A 160 15.10 -22.23 -5.40
CA GLU A 160 16.02 -22.46 -4.27
C GLU A 160 16.41 -21.13 -3.58
N GLN A 161 16.39 -20.03 -4.34
CA GLN A 161 16.66 -18.67 -3.87
C GLN A 161 15.43 -17.98 -3.27
N ILE A 162 14.33 -18.70 -3.03
CA ILE A 162 13.22 -18.21 -2.20
C ILE A 162 13.70 -18.22 -0.74
N HIS A 163 14.69 -17.39 -0.46
CA HIS A 163 15.01 -16.92 0.86
C HIS A 163 14.08 -15.75 1.08
N ILE A 164 13.45 -15.70 2.25
CA ILE A 164 12.70 -14.55 2.74
C ILE A 164 13.55 -13.33 2.41
N GLN A 165 13.20 -12.57 1.36
CA GLN A 165 13.88 -11.32 1.09
C GLN A 165 13.76 -10.53 2.38
N GLU A 166 14.89 -10.01 2.86
CA GLU A 166 14.86 -9.11 4.02
C GLU A 166 13.79 -8.07 3.73
N MET A 167 12.80 -8.03 4.63
CA MET A 167 11.64 -7.19 4.45
C MET A 167 12.10 -5.75 4.19
N SER A 168 11.58 -5.13 3.12
CA SER A 168 11.99 -3.77 2.75
C SER A 168 11.67 -2.79 3.87
N SER A 169 12.34 -1.64 3.90
CA SER A 169 12.02 -0.59 4.89
C SER A 169 10.56 -0.14 4.78
N TYR A 170 9.98 -0.15 3.58
CA TYR A 170 8.56 0.17 3.40
C TYR A 170 7.64 -0.88 4.03
N ASP A 171 7.92 -2.16 3.82
CA ASP A 171 7.13 -3.24 4.41
C ASP A 171 7.26 -3.22 5.95
N LYS A 172 8.48 -3.01 6.48
CA LYS A 172 8.73 -2.82 7.92
C LYS A 172 7.94 -1.64 8.49
N MET A 173 7.94 -0.50 7.81
CA MET A 173 7.12 0.66 8.17
C MET A 173 5.63 0.32 8.21
N CYS A 174 5.10 -0.36 7.18
CA CYS A 174 3.70 -0.79 7.13
C CYS A 174 3.32 -1.76 8.27
N ARG A 175 4.29 -2.55 8.76
CA ARG A 175 4.13 -3.48 9.90
C ARG A 175 4.43 -2.87 11.25
N LYS A 176 4.74 -1.56 11.32
CA LYS A 176 5.15 -0.86 12.56
C LYS A 176 6.43 -1.43 13.17
N GLU A 177 7.27 -2.06 12.36
CA GLU A 177 8.59 -2.55 12.76
C GLU A 177 9.65 -1.47 12.58
N LEU A 178 10.83 -1.67 13.17
CA LEU A 178 11.97 -0.77 12.95
C LEU A 178 12.41 -0.82 11.49
N PHE A 179 12.48 0.35 10.86
CA PHE A 179 12.90 0.49 9.47
C PHE A 179 13.91 1.63 9.31
N ASP A 180 14.67 1.58 8.21
CA ASP A 180 15.54 2.68 7.80
C ASP A 180 14.73 3.69 6.97
N PRO A 181 14.41 4.88 7.50
CA PRO A 181 13.68 5.88 6.76
C PRO A 181 14.48 6.42 5.57
N SER A 182 15.81 6.29 5.57
CA SER A 182 16.68 6.76 4.49
C SER A 182 16.68 5.86 3.23
N ASP A 183 15.98 4.73 3.30
CA ASP A 183 15.75 3.83 2.17
C ASP A 183 15.37 4.59 0.89
N ALA A 184 15.94 4.17 -0.24
CA ALA A 184 15.81 4.89 -1.50
C ALA A 184 14.35 4.99 -1.98
N TYR A 185 13.56 3.94 -1.75
CA TYR A 185 12.16 3.93 -2.12
C TYR A 185 11.36 4.87 -1.22
N LEU A 186 11.52 4.79 0.10
CA LEU A 186 10.87 5.70 1.04
C LEU A 186 11.22 7.17 0.79
N ARG A 187 12.49 7.48 0.47
CA ARG A 187 12.89 8.83 0.03
C ARG A 187 12.19 9.27 -1.24
N SER A 188 11.99 8.36 -2.19
CA SER A 188 11.31 8.67 -3.45
C SER A 188 9.82 9.00 -3.22
N LEU A 189 9.16 8.27 -2.30
CA LEU A 189 7.78 8.55 -1.90
C LEU A 189 7.68 9.94 -1.26
N ARG A 190 8.55 10.24 -0.27
CA ARG A 190 8.57 11.56 0.38
C ARG A 190 8.92 12.70 -0.56
N LYS A 191 9.73 12.46 -1.60
CA LYS A 191 9.98 13.45 -2.66
C LYS A 191 8.69 13.80 -3.42
N ASN A 192 7.85 12.81 -3.73
CA ASN A 192 6.55 13.06 -4.35
C ASN A 192 5.60 13.79 -3.39
N THR A 193 5.54 13.37 -2.13
CA THR A 193 4.79 14.05 -1.06
C THR A 193 5.16 15.52 -0.95
N ASN A 194 6.46 15.83 -0.89
CA ASN A 194 6.97 17.20 -0.82
C ASN A 194 6.60 18.04 -2.05
N ARG A 195 6.58 17.44 -3.25
CA ARG A 195 6.11 18.14 -4.46
C ARG A 195 4.65 18.56 -4.31
N ILE A 196 3.78 17.64 -3.89
CA ILE A 196 2.34 17.89 -3.73
C ILE A 196 2.10 18.91 -2.60
N LEU A 197 2.78 18.76 -1.46
CA LEU A 197 2.72 19.70 -0.34
C LEU A 197 3.15 21.11 -0.76
N ASN A 198 4.23 21.25 -1.54
CA ASN A 198 4.66 22.54 -2.06
C ASN A 198 3.57 23.18 -2.92
N GLU A 199 2.95 22.43 -3.84
CA GLU A 199 1.85 22.96 -4.65
C GLU A 199 0.64 23.34 -3.80
N LEU A 200 0.27 22.49 -2.84
CA LEU A 200 -0.84 22.74 -1.92
C LEU A 200 -0.62 24.01 -1.11
N ASN A 201 0.58 24.18 -0.53
CA ASN A 201 0.88 25.32 0.33
C ASN A 201 0.94 26.64 -0.44
N HIS A 202 1.29 26.62 -1.74
CA HIS A 202 1.27 27.81 -2.60
C HIS A 202 -0.08 28.05 -3.31
N THR A 203 -1.03 27.12 -3.23
CA THR A 203 -2.36 27.30 -3.81
C THR A 203 -3.28 28.05 -2.84
N ASP A 204 -3.85 29.16 -3.27
CA ASP A 204 -4.72 30.01 -2.44
C ASP A 204 -5.88 29.21 -1.80
N ASN A 205 -6.15 29.47 -0.51
CA ASN A 205 -7.16 28.77 0.28
C ASN A 205 -8.60 28.94 -0.26
N SER A 206 -8.87 29.92 -1.11
CA SER A 206 -10.17 30.12 -1.77
C SER A 206 -10.39 29.17 -2.95
N LEU A 207 -9.34 28.60 -3.54
CA LEU A 207 -9.41 27.68 -4.68
C LEU A 207 -9.75 26.25 -4.22
N LYS A 208 -10.94 26.08 -3.64
CA LYS A 208 -11.37 24.86 -2.95
C LYS A 208 -11.27 23.61 -3.82
N GLU A 209 -11.77 23.65 -5.06
CA GLU A 209 -11.78 22.50 -5.95
C GLU A 209 -10.37 22.03 -6.30
N LYS A 210 -9.48 22.97 -6.68
CA LYS A 210 -8.08 22.66 -6.97
C LYS A 210 -7.37 22.03 -5.77
N ARG A 211 -7.54 22.62 -4.58
CA ARG A 211 -6.96 22.08 -3.33
C ARG A 211 -7.49 20.68 -3.02
N TYR A 212 -8.77 20.45 -3.29
CA TYR A 212 -9.39 19.15 -3.05
C TYR A 212 -8.83 18.05 -3.95
N GLU A 213 -8.46 18.34 -5.21
CA GLU A 213 -7.73 17.39 -6.06
C GLU A 213 -6.34 17.07 -5.48
N LEU A 214 -5.61 18.09 -5.00
CA LEU A 214 -4.31 17.88 -4.35
C LEU A 214 -4.45 17.03 -3.08
N PHE A 215 -5.52 17.20 -2.31
CA PHE A 215 -5.81 16.33 -1.16
C PHE A 215 -5.97 14.86 -1.58
N LYS A 216 -6.70 14.57 -2.67
CA LYS A 216 -6.91 13.19 -3.14
C LYS A 216 -5.63 12.53 -3.65
N GLU A 217 -4.70 13.33 -4.15
CA GLU A 217 -3.38 12.88 -4.56
C GLU A 217 -2.47 12.63 -3.35
N LEU A 218 -2.54 13.50 -2.35
CA LEU A 218 -1.67 13.47 -1.18
C LEU A 218 -2.06 12.40 -0.15
N PHE A 219 -3.34 12.26 0.17
CA PHE A 219 -3.81 11.49 1.32
C PHE A 219 -4.30 10.09 0.97
N GLY A 220 -4.16 9.16 1.92
CA GLY A 220 -4.62 7.78 1.79
C GLY A 220 -6.13 7.67 1.63
N ARG A 221 -6.88 8.57 2.27
CA ARG A 221 -8.32 8.76 2.09
C ARG A 221 -8.72 10.21 2.32
N VAL A 222 -9.64 10.69 1.49
CA VAL A 222 -10.26 12.01 1.60
C VAL A 222 -11.77 11.87 1.61
N GLY A 223 -12.39 12.19 2.74
CA GLY A 223 -13.84 12.33 2.85
C GLY A 223 -14.33 13.68 2.35
N LYS A 224 -15.66 13.84 2.34
CA LYS A 224 -16.35 15.04 1.87
C LYS A 224 -16.01 16.24 2.73
N ASN A 225 -16.01 17.42 2.13
CA ASN A 225 -15.85 18.71 2.83
C ASN A 225 -14.54 18.85 3.63
N LEU A 226 -13.50 18.07 3.34
CA LEU A 226 -12.16 18.26 3.91
C LEU A 226 -11.63 19.65 3.58
N ASN A 227 -11.22 20.39 4.61
CA ASN A 227 -10.66 21.74 4.47
C ASN A 227 -9.42 21.90 5.35
N ILE A 228 -8.25 21.93 4.71
CA ILE A 228 -6.96 22.15 5.36
C ILE A 228 -6.44 23.51 4.93
N LYS A 229 -6.03 24.35 5.89
CA LYS A 229 -5.43 25.66 5.63
C LYS A 229 -3.92 25.54 5.45
N SER A 230 -3.38 26.21 4.43
CA SER A 230 -1.93 26.37 4.28
C SER A 230 -1.36 27.33 5.34
N ASN A 231 -0.14 27.11 5.85
CA ASN A 231 0.73 25.98 5.52
C ASN A 231 0.37 24.70 6.30
N PHE A 232 0.51 23.56 5.64
CA PHE A 232 0.34 22.23 6.22
C PHE A 232 1.54 21.35 5.92
N HIS A 233 1.93 20.50 6.87
CA HIS A 233 3.11 19.66 6.79
C HIS A 233 2.76 18.21 7.14
N CYS A 234 3.33 17.25 6.40
CA CYS A 234 3.32 15.83 6.75
C CYS A 234 4.55 15.11 6.17
N ASP A 235 4.82 13.90 6.64
CA ASP A 235 5.99 13.12 6.20
C ASP A 235 5.73 12.41 4.87
N ASN A 236 4.63 11.65 4.82
CA ASN A 236 4.25 10.76 3.74
C ASN A 236 2.94 11.22 3.06
N GLY A 237 1.98 11.73 3.82
CA GLY A 237 0.63 12.08 3.36
C GLY A 237 -0.27 10.86 3.16
N TYR A 238 0.20 9.84 2.44
CA TYR A 238 -0.61 8.67 2.07
C TYR A 238 -1.02 7.78 3.25
N ASN A 239 -0.46 7.99 4.45
CA ASN A 239 -0.86 7.31 5.69
C ASN A 239 -1.87 8.11 6.52
N ILE A 240 -2.38 9.24 6.00
CA ILE A 240 -3.41 10.05 6.64
C ILE A 240 -4.76 9.78 5.99
N TYR A 241 -5.75 9.47 6.82
CA TYR A 241 -7.09 9.06 6.40
C TYR A 241 -8.13 9.97 7.04
N PHE A 242 -8.69 10.87 6.23
CA PHE A 242 -9.79 11.75 6.65
C PHE A 242 -11.13 11.13 6.28
N LYS A 243 -12.09 11.15 7.21
CA LYS A 243 -13.51 11.01 6.89
C LYS A 243 -14.13 12.38 6.52
N ASP A 244 -15.44 12.54 6.71
CA ASP A 244 -16.21 13.67 6.21
C ASP A 244 -16.18 14.86 7.21
N ASP A 245 -16.32 16.07 6.69
CA ASP A 245 -16.52 17.30 7.47
C ASP A 245 -15.37 17.61 8.45
N VAL A 246 -14.14 17.46 7.98
CA VAL A 246 -12.93 17.76 8.77
C VAL A 246 -12.36 19.13 8.42
N PHE A 247 -12.03 19.91 9.45
CA PHE A 247 -11.31 21.18 9.33
C PHE A 247 -9.95 21.12 10.03
N VAL A 248 -8.89 21.48 9.31
CA VAL A 248 -7.53 21.62 9.84
C VAL A 248 -7.05 23.04 9.62
N ASN A 249 -6.72 23.72 10.71
CA ASN A 249 -6.26 25.10 10.67
C ASN A 249 -4.75 25.20 10.33
N VAL A 250 -4.24 26.43 10.23
CA VAL A 250 -2.89 26.74 9.72
C VAL A 250 -1.77 26.13 10.56
N GLU A 251 -0.64 25.88 9.91
CA GLU A 251 0.65 25.49 10.50
C GLU A 251 0.59 24.16 11.28
N CYS A 252 -0.30 23.24 10.90
CA CYS A 252 -0.33 21.90 11.48
C CYS A 252 0.74 20.98 10.87
N VAL A 253 1.27 20.07 11.69
CA VAL A 253 2.31 19.11 11.32
C VAL A 253 1.87 17.70 11.69
N PHE A 254 1.63 16.85 10.69
CA PHE A 254 1.20 15.46 10.86
C PHE A 254 2.31 14.49 10.42
N CYS A 255 3.09 13.96 11.35
CA CYS A 255 4.15 12.99 11.04
C CYS A 255 3.54 11.58 10.94
N ASP A 256 3.25 11.13 9.71
CA ASP A 256 2.48 9.93 9.38
C ASP A 256 3.37 8.74 8.96
N VAL A 257 4.36 8.41 9.79
CA VAL A 257 5.06 7.12 9.69
C VAL A 257 4.10 5.97 10.03
N GLY A 258 3.45 6.05 11.20
CA GLY A 258 2.23 5.31 11.49
C GLY A 258 1.01 5.97 10.84
N ARG A 259 -0.11 5.26 10.81
CA ARG A 259 -1.33 5.76 10.19
C ARG A 259 -2.02 6.77 11.10
N ILE A 260 -2.53 7.85 10.52
CA ILE A 260 -3.33 8.85 11.22
C ILE A 260 -4.76 8.77 10.70
N TYR A 261 -5.67 8.34 11.56
CA TYR A 261 -7.10 8.23 11.25
C TYR A 261 -7.85 9.39 11.88
N ILE A 262 -8.59 10.14 11.07
CA ILE A 262 -9.41 11.27 11.53
C ILE A 262 -10.86 11.02 11.14
N GLY A 263 -11.71 10.96 12.16
CA GLY A 263 -13.14 10.71 12.09
C GLY A 263 -13.95 11.82 11.43
N ASN A 264 -15.27 11.71 11.52
CA ASN A 264 -16.19 12.71 10.99
C ASN A 264 -16.28 13.94 11.89
N ASN A 265 -16.57 15.11 11.34
CA ASN A 265 -16.86 16.34 12.11
C ASN A 265 -15.72 16.77 13.05
N VAL A 266 -14.46 16.52 12.67
CA VAL A 266 -13.29 16.85 13.50
C VAL A 266 -12.81 18.27 13.21
N LEU A 267 -12.58 19.04 14.27
CA LEU A 267 -12.03 20.39 14.19
C LEU A 267 -10.64 20.43 14.80
N ILE A 268 -9.63 20.82 14.03
CA ILE A 268 -8.24 20.90 14.47
C ILE A 268 -7.76 22.35 14.42
N GLY A 269 -7.40 22.89 15.58
CA GLY A 269 -6.89 24.25 15.77
C GLY A 269 -5.52 24.47 15.11
N PRO A 270 -5.01 25.71 15.12
CA PRO A 270 -3.75 26.03 14.46
C PRO A 270 -2.56 25.47 15.22
N GLN A 271 -1.46 25.19 14.52
CA GLN A 271 -0.20 24.75 15.11
C GLN A 271 -0.33 23.44 15.92
N VAL A 272 -1.21 22.54 15.48
CA VAL A 272 -1.35 21.21 16.09
C VAL A 272 -0.33 20.26 15.48
N GLY A 273 0.40 19.56 16.36
CA GLY A 273 1.28 18.45 16.01
C GLY A 273 0.60 17.10 16.28
N ILE A 274 0.53 16.25 15.27
CA ILE A 274 0.12 14.84 15.42
C ILE A 274 1.28 13.97 14.98
N TYR A 275 1.86 13.22 15.91
CA TYR A 275 3.08 12.48 15.67
C TYR A 275 2.78 10.98 15.79
N ALA A 276 2.71 10.28 14.66
CA ALA A 276 2.56 8.83 14.59
C ALA A 276 3.93 8.13 14.37
N VAL A 277 5.02 8.73 14.82
CA VAL A 277 6.40 8.27 14.64
C VAL A 277 7.14 8.17 15.97
N ASN A 278 7.92 7.12 16.14
CA ASN A 278 8.82 6.92 17.26
C ASN A 278 10.25 6.63 16.78
N HIS A 279 11.20 6.86 17.68
CA HIS A 279 12.57 6.39 17.56
C HIS A 279 12.89 5.37 18.67
N PRO A 280 13.82 4.44 18.45
CA PRO A 280 14.33 3.56 19.49
C PRO A 280 14.77 4.33 20.73
N LEU A 281 14.50 3.79 21.92
CA LEU A 281 15.08 4.29 23.16
C LEU A 281 16.56 3.91 23.28
N ASP A 282 16.92 2.73 22.75
CA ASP A 282 18.31 2.29 22.63
C ASP A 282 19.14 3.28 21.80
N MET A 283 20.31 3.62 22.34
CA MET A 283 21.15 4.66 21.78
C MET A 283 21.81 4.23 20.46
N GLU A 284 22.25 2.97 20.34
CA GLU A 284 22.93 2.48 19.13
C GLU A 284 21.95 2.30 17.97
N LEU A 285 20.74 1.81 18.25
CA LEU A 285 19.66 1.76 17.25
C LEU A 285 19.23 3.16 16.81
N ARG A 286 19.08 4.10 17.74
CA ARG A 286 18.69 5.49 17.41
C ARG A 286 19.77 6.21 16.60
N ARG A 287 21.06 5.95 16.83
CA ARG A 287 22.16 6.54 16.05
C ARG A 287 22.18 6.10 14.59
N GLN A 288 21.58 4.96 14.28
CA GLN A 288 21.40 4.50 12.90
C GLN A 288 20.26 5.24 12.17
N GLY A 289 19.51 6.11 12.87
CA GLY A 289 18.39 6.84 12.29
C GLY A 289 17.13 5.99 12.10
N LEU A 290 17.04 4.83 12.75
CA LEU A 290 15.88 3.94 12.63
C LEU A 290 14.63 4.56 13.27
N GLU A 291 13.48 4.24 12.68
CA GLU A 291 12.17 4.72 13.09
C GLU A 291 11.16 3.56 13.11
N TYR A 292 10.05 3.74 13.83
CA TYR A 292 8.87 2.89 13.74
C TYR A 292 7.61 3.73 13.98
N GLY A 293 6.50 3.31 13.37
CA GLY A 293 5.23 4.03 13.47
C GLY A 293 4.32 3.46 14.55
N ASP A 294 3.51 4.30 15.18
CA ASP A 294 2.34 3.84 15.93
C ASP A 294 1.14 4.72 15.62
N ASP A 295 0.00 4.09 15.37
CA ASP A 295 -1.14 4.76 14.76
C ASP A 295 -1.76 5.75 15.74
N VAL A 296 -2.22 6.88 15.20
CA VAL A 296 -3.03 7.85 15.95
C VAL A 296 -4.45 7.80 15.42
N ILE A 297 -5.41 7.64 16.33
CA ILE A 297 -6.82 7.48 16.00
C ILE A 297 -7.60 8.61 16.67
N ILE A 298 -8.16 9.51 15.86
CA ILE A 298 -9.05 10.57 16.31
C ILE A 298 -10.45 10.22 15.82
N LYS A 299 -11.37 9.92 16.74
CA LYS A 299 -12.75 9.55 16.42
C LYS A 299 -13.60 10.77 16.06
N ASP A 300 -14.88 10.51 15.85
CA ASP A 300 -15.83 11.49 15.34
C ASP A 300 -16.10 12.59 16.40
N ASN A 301 -16.42 13.81 15.93
CA ASN A 301 -16.79 14.98 16.72
C ASN A 301 -15.72 15.49 17.72
N VAL A 302 -14.45 15.11 17.52
CA VAL A 302 -13.35 15.60 18.35
C VAL A 302 -13.01 17.05 17.99
N TRP A 303 -12.76 17.88 19.01
CA TRP A 303 -12.23 19.23 18.83
C TRP A 303 -10.86 19.38 19.49
N ILE A 304 -9.84 19.73 18.71
CA ILE A 304 -8.47 19.91 19.15
C ILE A 304 -8.13 21.40 19.14
N GLY A 305 -7.82 21.96 20.31
CA GLY A 305 -7.35 23.34 20.44
C GLY A 305 -5.99 23.58 19.78
N GLY A 306 -5.64 24.85 19.56
CA GLY A 306 -4.35 25.18 18.95
C GLY A 306 -3.15 24.81 19.83
N HIS A 307 -1.98 24.62 19.21
CA HIS A 307 -0.73 24.23 19.90
C HIS A 307 -0.81 22.90 20.69
N VAL A 308 -1.73 22.01 20.32
CA VAL A 308 -1.78 20.67 20.92
C VAL A 308 -0.72 19.78 20.28
N THR A 309 -0.08 18.94 21.10
CA THR A 309 0.76 17.83 20.65
C THR A 309 0.08 16.51 20.97
N ILE A 310 -0.12 15.65 19.98
CA ILE A 310 -0.60 14.27 20.12
C ILE A 310 0.55 13.32 19.82
N ASN A 311 0.93 12.51 20.82
CA ASN A 311 2.02 11.55 20.69
C ASN A 311 1.59 10.28 19.92
N PRO A 312 2.54 9.38 19.60
CA PRO A 312 2.24 8.13 18.90
C PRO A 312 1.34 7.19 19.70
N GLY A 313 0.55 6.35 19.01
CA GLY A 313 -0.27 5.31 19.63
C GLY A 313 -1.53 5.82 20.35
N ILE A 314 -1.85 7.11 20.20
CA ILE A 314 -2.96 7.74 20.93
C ILE A 314 -4.27 7.53 20.21
N THR A 315 -5.28 7.12 20.97
CA THR A 315 -6.69 7.14 20.56
C THR A 315 -7.46 8.19 21.35
N LEU A 316 -8.08 9.13 20.65
CA LEU A 316 -9.09 10.03 21.21
C LEU A 316 -10.46 9.53 20.76
N GLU A 317 -11.24 9.04 21.72
CA GLU A 317 -12.60 8.58 21.44
C GLU A 317 -13.57 9.74 21.14
N GLU A 318 -14.83 9.41 20.83
CA GLU A 318 -15.82 10.36 20.32
C GLU A 318 -16.07 11.53 21.28
N ASN A 319 -16.32 12.72 20.70
CA ASN A 319 -16.68 13.94 21.44
C ASN A 319 -15.61 14.43 22.44
N VAL A 320 -14.35 14.00 22.31
CA VAL A 320 -13.25 14.54 23.12
C VAL A 320 -12.96 15.99 22.74
N ILE A 321 -12.79 16.85 23.73
CA ILE A 321 -12.29 18.23 23.55
C ILE A 321 -10.89 18.32 24.14
N VAL A 322 -9.90 18.70 23.34
CA VAL A 322 -8.52 18.91 23.78
C VAL A 322 -8.24 20.40 23.93
N ALA A 323 -8.00 20.88 25.15
CA ALA A 323 -7.65 22.28 25.39
C ALA A 323 -6.34 22.65 24.70
N SER A 324 -6.21 23.91 24.26
CA SER A 324 -5.01 24.42 23.60
C SER A 324 -3.74 24.23 24.44
N GLY A 325 -2.60 24.00 23.79
CA GLY A 325 -1.30 23.84 24.44
C GLY A 325 -1.09 22.50 25.15
N SER A 326 -2.02 21.55 25.01
CA SER A 326 -1.95 20.27 25.71
C SER A 326 -0.99 19.29 25.06
N VAL A 327 -0.36 18.43 25.87
CA VAL A 327 0.49 17.34 25.39
C VAL A 327 -0.16 16.00 25.75
N VAL A 328 -0.74 15.36 24.75
CA VAL A 328 -1.53 14.13 24.88
C VAL A 328 -0.59 12.92 24.82
N THR A 329 -0.38 12.30 25.98
CA THR A 329 0.58 11.20 26.19
C THR A 329 -0.09 9.85 26.46
N LYS A 330 -1.43 9.81 26.48
CA LYS A 330 -2.23 8.59 26.61
C LYS A 330 -3.59 8.77 25.94
N SER A 331 -4.26 7.67 25.62
CA SER A 331 -5.61 7.67 25.06
C SER A 331 -6.65 8.15 26.08
N PHE A 332 -7.76 8.68 25.57
CA PHE A 332 -8.86 9.20 26.38
C PHE A 332 -10.22 8.69 25.88
N GLU A 333 -11.09 8.37 26.82
CA GLU A 333 -12.47 7.89 26.60
C GLU A 333 -13.38 8.98 26.01
N SER A 334 -14.58 8.61 25.57
CA SER A 334 -15.53 9.55 24.96
C SER A 334 -16.04 10.59 25.96
N ASN A 335 -16.54 11.71 25.43
CA ASN A 335 -17.26 12.73 26.20
C ASN A 335 -16.43 13.34 27.35
N VAL A 336 -15.16 13.66 27.10
CA VAL A 336 -14.32 14.37 28.07
C VAL A 336 -13.66 15.60 27.46
N MET A 337 -13.49 16.62 28.27
CA MET A 337 -12.54 17.70 28.01
C MET A 337 -11.24 17.39 28.73
N ILE A 338 -10.14 17.37 27.98
CA ILE A 338 -8.79 17.13 28.50
C ILE A 338 -7.94 18.38 28.35
N GLY A 339 -6.91 18.51 29.19
CA GLY A 339 -5.87 19.50 28.94
C GLY A 339 -4.67 19.43 29.88
N GLY A 340 -3.66 20.23 29.57
CA GLY A 340 -2.41 20.33 30.31
C GLY A 340 -1.25 19.56 29.66
N ASN A 341 -0.07 19.64 30.29
CA ASN A 341 1.13 18.91 29.89
C ASN A 341 1.71 18.17 31.11
N PRO A 342 1.57 16.84 31.21
CA PRO A 342 0.80 15.98 30.29
C PRO A 342 -0.72 16.17 30.47
N ALA A 343 -1.48 15.94 29.39
CA ALA A 343 -2.93 16.13 29.40
C ALA A 343 -3.63 15.23 30.43
N ARG A 344 -4.67 15.76 31.09
CA ARG A 344 -5.54 15.05 32.04
C ARG A 344 -6.99 15.42 31.77
N ILE A 345 -7.93 14.58 32.22
CA ILE A 345 -9.35 14.93 32.18
C ILE A 345 -9.56 16.14 33.10
N ILE A 346 -10.11 17.20 32.53
CA ILE A 346 -10.51 18.42 33.24
C ILE A 346 -12.00 18.34 33.58
N LYS A 347 -12.80 17.77 32.68
CA LYS A 347 -14.26 17.72 32.82
C LYS A 347 -14.86 16.59 31.99
N HIS A 348 -15.90 15.93 32.50
CA HIS A 348 -16.78 15.07 31.71
C HIS A 348 -17.88 15.92 31.05
N LEU A 349 -18.08 15.70 29.76
CA LEU A 349 -19.10 16.33 28.93
C LEU A 349 -20.42 15.56 29.07
N LYS A 350 -21.54 16.26 28.92
CA LYS A 350 -22.88 15.69 29.05
C LYS A 350 -23.44 15.32 27.70
#